data_AF-A0A7W3UKC6-F1
#
_entry.id   AF-A0A7W3UKC6-F1
#
_cell.length_a   1.000
_cell.length_b   1.000
_cell.length_c   1.000
_cell.angle_alpha   90.00
_cell.angle_beta   90.00
_cell.angle_gamma   90.00
#
_symmetry.space_group_name_H-M   'P 1'
#
loop_
_entity.id
_entity.type
_entity.pdbx_description
1 polymer ?
#
loop_
_entity_poly.entity_id
_entity_poly.type
_entity_poly.pdbx_seq_one_letter_code
_entity_poly.pdbx_strand_id
1 'polypeptide(L)' 'MDRIDLNSPDIMDAREAANIWGKNDSYVRTFYKQNPDKFPDGSIRKFGRAWVVTTEGMEAITGIKDPRKNN' A
#
# COMPACT_ATOMS: atom_id res chain seq x y z
N MET A 1 -8.48 4.27 -22.10
CA MET A 1 -8.27 2.93 -21.50
C MET A 1 -6.96 3.02 -20.75
N ASP A 2 -7.00 3.40 -19.48
CA ASP A 2 -5.79 3.60 -18.69
C ASP A 2 -5.21 2.23 -18.33
N ARG A 3 -4.09 1.89 -18.97
CA ARG A 3 -3.35 0.66 -18.70
C ARG A 3 -2.60 0.87 -17.39
N ILE A 4 -2.99 0.15 -16.35
CA ILE A 4 -2.22 0.07 -15.11
C ILE A 4 -0.99 -0.81 -15.37
N ASP A 5 0.21 -0.25 -15.17
CA ASP A 5 1.44 -1.01 -15.26
C ASP A 5 1.66 -1.80 -13.97
N LEU A 6 1.47 -3.12 -14.06
CA LEU A 6 1.68 -4.05 -12.94
C LEU A 6 3.15 -4.25 -12.59
N ASN A 7 4.09 -3.82 -13.45
CA ASN A 7 5.52 -3.80 -13.14
C ASN A 7 5.94 -2.52 -12.41
N SER A 8 5.01 -1.59 -12.19
CA SER A 8 5.34 -0.38 -11.45
C SER A 8 5.82 -0.75 -10.04
N PRO A 9 7.00 -0.28 -9.60
CA PRO A 9 7.48 -0.49 -8.24
C PRO A 9 6.59 0.20 -7.20
N ASP A 10 5.69 1.08 -7.65
CA ASP A 10 4.74 1.78 -6.81
C ASP A 10 3.53 0.91 -6.42
N ILE A 11 3.42 -0.34 -6.90
CA ILE A 11 2.37 -1.30 -6.52
C ILE A 11 3.03 -2.50 -5.83
N MET A 12 2.56 -2.88 -4.64
CA MET A 12 3.14 -3.97 -3.87
C MET A 12 2.10 -4.72 -3.04
N ASP A 13 2.42 -5.95 -2.63
CA ASP A 13 1.58 -6.66 -1.66
C ASP A 13 1.60 -5.94 -0.31
N ALA A 14 0.46 -5.91 0.37
CA ALA A 14 0.27 -5.23 1.64
C ALA A 14 1.20 -5.73 2.74
N ARG A 15 1.60 -7.01 2.70
CA ARG A 15 2.59 -7.56 3.62
C ARG A 15 3.97 -6.99 3.35
N GLU A 16 4.37 -6.97 2.08
CA GLU A 16 5.65 -6.39 1.66
C GLU A 16 5.69 -4.90 1.99
N ALA A 17 4.61 -4.19 1.68
CA ALA A 17 4.38 -2.80 2.06
C ALA A 17 4.61 -2.58 3.55
N ALA A 18 3.95 -3.36 4.40
CA ALA A 18 4.13 -3.25 5.84
C ALA A 18 5.60 -3.44 6.26
N ASN A 19 6.28 -4.44 5.70
CA ASN A 19 7.68 -4.73 6.02
C ASN A 19 8.63 -3.59 5.64
N ILE A 20 8.46 -2.98 4.46
CA ILE A 20 9.31 -1.85 4.03
C ILE A 20 9.16 -0.66 4.98
N TRP A 21 7.94 -0.39 5.45
CA TRP A 21 7.65 0.68 6.41
C TRP A 21 7.89 0.27 7.88
N GLY A 22 8.47 -0.90 8.15
CA GLY A 22 8.74 -1.40 9.50
C GLY A 22 7.47 -1.61 10.34
N LYS A 23 6.35 -1.94 9.70
CA LYS A 23 5.05 -2.24 10.32
C LYS A 23 4.78 -3.74 10.30
N ASN A 24 3.81 -4.16 11.11
CA ASN A 24 3.35 -5.56 11.14
C ASN A 24 2.66 -5.94 9.80
N ASP A 25 2.84 -7.17 9.32
CA ASP A 25 2.18 -7.74 8.13
C ASP A 25 0.68 -7.42 7.99
N SER A 26 -0.05 -7.40 9.12
CA SER A 26 -1.49 -7.15 9.14
C SER A 26 -1.85 -5.66 9.19
N TYR A 27 -0.88 -4.76 9.27
CA TYR A 27 -1.07 -3.32 9.49
C TYR A 27 -1.98 -2.72 8.42
N VAL A 28 -1.65 -2.86 7.15
CA VAL A 28 -2.43 -2.29 6.02
C VAL A 28 -3.87 -2.79 6.04
N ARG A 29 -4.06 -4.10 6.25
CA ARG A 29 -5.39 -4.72 6.30
C ARG A 29 -6.22 -4.20 7.47
N THR A 30 -5.63 -4.11 8.66
CA THR A 30 -6.30 -3.62 9.86
C THR A 30 -6.62 -2.14 9.72
N PHE A 31 -5.69 -1.35 9.21
CA PHE A 31 -5.87 0.08 8.99
C PHE A 31 -6.97 0.35 7.96
N TYR A 32 -7.00 -0.39 6.85
CA TYR A 32 -8.09 -0.29 5.85
C TYR A 32 -9.46 -0.63 6.42
N LYS A 33 -9.56 -1.61 7.33
CA LYS A 33 -10.82 -1.93 7.99
C LYS A 33 -11.29 -0.84 8.95
N GLN A 34 -10.35 -0.12 9.58
CA GLN A 34 -10.66 0.90 10.57
C GLN A 34 -10.90 2.27 9.93
N ASN A 35 -10.09 2.62 8.91
CA ASN A 35 -10.05 3.94 8.29
C ASN A 35 -9.88 3.79 6.76
N PRO A 36 -10.89 3.27 6.04
CA PRO A 36 -10.81 3.15 4.58
C PRO A 36 -10.73 4.52 3.89
N ASP A 37 -11.27 5.57 4.50
CA ASP A 37 -11.28 6.96 4.05
C ASP A 37 -9.88 7.62 3.99
N LYS A 38 -8.90 7.02 4.68
CA LYS A 38 -7.51 7.50 4.67
C LYS A 38 -6.69 7.02 3.49
N PHE A 39 -7.21 6.04 2.74
CA PHE A 39 -6.57 5.57 1.52
C PHE A 39 -7.06 6.41 0.34
N PRO A 40 -6.14 6.97 -0.47
CA PRO A 40 -6.52 7.58 -1.74
C PRO A 40 -7.28 6.60 -2.65
N ASP A 41 -8.19 7.12 -3.46
CA ASP A 41 -8.99 6.30 -4.36
C ASP A 41 -8.09 5.51 -5.32
N GLY A 42 -8.26 4.19 -5.34
CA GLY A 42 -7.44 3.30 -6.17
C GLY A 42 -6.07 2.94 -5.60
N SER A 43 -5.70 3.46 -4.41
CA SER A 43 -4.40 3.17 -3.78
C SER A 43 -4.35 1.80 -3.08
N ILE A 44 -5.50 1.14 -2.88
CA ILE A 44 -5.59 -0.17 -2.25
C ILE A 44 -6.68 -1.01 -2.89
N ARG A 45 -6.38 -2.30 -3.12
CA ARG A 45 -7.34 -3.25 -3.67
C ARG A 45 -7.09 -4.66 -3.17
N LYS A 46 -8.18 -5.37 -2.87
CA LYS A 46 -8.12 -6.78 -2.50
C LYS A 46 -8.10 -7.66 -3.75
N PHE A 47 -7.12 -8.55 -3.85
CA PHE A 47 -7.00 -9.55 -4.90
C PHE A 47 -7.04 -10.95 -4.29
N GLY A 48 -8.21 -11.60 -4.35
CA GLY A 48 -8.42 -12.92 -3.75
C GLY A 48 -8.18 -12.91 -2.25
N ARG A 49 -7.07 -13.53 -1.80
CA ARG A 49 -6.64 -13.55 -0.39
C ARG A 49 -5.61 -12.47 -0.04
N ALA A 50 -4.98 -11.88 -1.04
CA ALA A 50 -3.96 -10.85 -0.89
C ALA A 50 -4.57 -9.44 -0.95
N TRP A 51 -3.85 -8.49 -0.38
CA TRP A 51 -4.16 -7.06 -0.51
C TRP A 51 -3.00 -6.43 -1.24
N VAL A 52 -3.31 -5.64 -2.26
CA VAL A 52 -2.32 -4.87 -3.02
C VAL A 52 -2.52 -3.41 -2.66
N VAL A 53 -1.42 -2.73 -2.37
CA VAL A 53 -1.40 -1.33 -1.97
C VAL A 53 -0.34 -0.60 -2.78
N THR A 54 -0.59 0.67 -3.07
CA THR A 54 0.39 1.51 -3.73
C THR A 54 1.31 2.18 -2.71
N THR A 55 2.50 2.62 -3.15
CA THR A 55 3.38 3.48 -2.36
C THR A 55 2.63 4.70 -1.85
N GLU A 56 1.86 5.37 -2.71
CA GLU A 56 1.02 6.52 -2.34
C GLU A 56 0.04 6.17 -1.20
N GLY A 57 -0.60 5.01 -1.27
CA GLY A 57 -1.49 4.54 -0.21
C GLY A 57 -0.75 4.35 1.12
N MET A 58 0.47 3.80 1.08
CA MET A 58 1.30 3.65 2.26
C MET A 58 1.77 5.00 2.82
N GLU A 59 2.18 5.93 1.96
CA GLU A 59 2.59 7.28 2.36
C GLU A 59 1.43 8.05 3.01
N ALA A 60 0.22 7.93 2.47
CA ALA A 60 -0.98 8.57 3.00
C ALA A 60 -1.34 8.09 4.42
N ILE A 61 -1.24 6.78 4.67
CA ILE A 61 -1.61 6.21 5.99
C ILE A 61 -0.50 6.31 7.02
N THR A 62 0.76 6.24 6.60
CA THR A 62 1.92 6.26 7.52
C THR A 62 2.46 7.66 7.74
N GLY A 63 2.25 8.59 6.79
CA GLY A 63 2.91 9.89 6.75
C GLY A 63 4.42 9.81 6.46
N ILE A 64 4.92 8.62 6.13
CA ILE A 64 6.34 8.36 5.88
C ILE A 64 6.52 8.11 4.38
N LYS A 65 7.38 8.90 3.74
CA LYS A 65 7.78 8.70 2.34
C LYS A 65 8.42 7.32 2.13
N ASP A 66 8.29 6.78 0.92
CA ASP A 66 8.83 5.47 0.55
C ASP A 66 10.27 5.27 1.05
N PRO A 67 10.49 4.36 2.02
CA PRO A 67 11.82 4.04 2.55
C PRO A 67 12.78 3.53 1.47
N ARG A 68 12.27 3.00 0.35
CA ARG A 68 13.07 2.49 -0.78
C ARG A 68 13.69 3.60 -1.62
N LYS A 69 13.10 4.79 -1.66
CA LYS A 69 13.56 5.93 -2.49
C LYS A 69 14.59 6.81 -1.78
N ASN A 70 15.00 6.45 -0.57
CA ASN A 70 15.98 7.19 0.25
C ASN A 70 17.44 6.76 0.03
N ASN A 71 17.80 6.20 -1.14
CA ASN A 71 19.19 5.81 -1.43
C ASN A 71 19.60 6.20 -2.86
#